data_AF-A0A0L0WD98-F1
#
_entry.id   AF-A0A0L0WD98-F1
#
_cell.length_a   1.000
_cell.length_b   1.000
_cell.length_c   1.000
_cell.angle_alpha   90.00
_cell.angle_beta   90.00
_cell.angle_gamma   90.00
#
_symmetry.space_group_name_H-M   'P 1'
#
loop_
_entity.id
_entity.type
_entity.pdbx_description
1 polymer ?
#
loop_
_entity_poly.entity_id
_entity_poly.type
_entity_poly.pdbx_seq_one_letter_code
_entity_poly.pdbx_strand_id
1 'polypeptide(L)'
;MIYGPDNVIIVVGKNKVCNTLDEAIQRAKNISALLNAKRAGYNPPCVELSKCVDCKTDQRVCFNLVILEGQYVKNRMKIFLIREDLGF
;
A
#
# COMPACT_ATOMS: atom_id res chain seq x y z
N MET A 1 2.66 10.24 6.03
CA MET A 1 2.14 10.83 4.77
C MET A 1 0.99 11.79 5.03
N ILE A 2 0.04 11.44 5.91
CA ILE A 2 -1.13 12.27 6.24
C ILE A 2 -0.65 13.55 6.94
N TYR A 3 -0.18 13.39 8.18
CA TYR A 3 0.51 14.42 8.95
C TYR A 3 2.02 14.27 8.78
N GLY A 4 2.76 15.37 8.88
CA GLY A 4 4.23 15.38 8.77
C GLY A 4 4.73 16.28 7.63
N PRO A 5 5.61 15.80 6.74
CA PRO A 5 6.46 16.64 5.90
C PRO A 5 5.75 17.76 5.12
N ASP A 6 6.41 18.91 4.95
CA ASP A 6 5.90 20.02 4.13
C ASP A 6 5.82 19.69 2.64
N ASN A 7 6.63 18.72 2.20
CA ASN A 7 6.64 18.20 0.85
C ASN A 7 6.56 16.67 0.88
N VAL A 8 5.58 16.11 0.19
CA VAL A 8 5.36 14.66 0.06
C VAL A 8 5.44 14.30 -1.41
N ILE A 9 6.41 13.46 -1.76
CA ILE A 9 6.60 12.92 -3.12
C ILE A 9 6.18 11.46 -3.08
N ILE A 10 5.20 11.10 -3.91
CA ILE A 10 4.72 9.71 -4.04
C ILE A 10 5.07 9.25 -5.46
N VAL A 11 5.89 8.21 -5.55
CA VAL A 11 6.26 7.58 -6.83
C VAL A 11 5.54 6.24 -6.94
N VAL A 12 4.74 6.07 -7.99
CA VAL A 12 3.82 4.93 -8.14
C VAL A 12 3.97 4.34 -9.54
N GLY A 13 4.20 3.04 -9.63
CA GLY A 13 4.20 2.31 -10.91
C GLY A 13 2.79 2.05 -11.43
N LYS A 14 2.66 1.87 -12.76
CA LYS A 14 1.36 1.62 -13.43
C LYS A 14 0.63 0.40 -12.88
N ASN A 15 1.37 -0.60 -12.39
CA ASN A 15 0.85 -1.81 -11.75
C ASN A 15 -0.03 -1.55 -10.52
N LYS A 16 -0.04 -0.34 -9.95
CA LYS A 16 -0.82 0.00 -8.75
C LYS A 16 -2.11 0.79 -9.04
N VAL A 17 -2.44 1.04 -10.30
CA VAL A 17 -3.70 1.68 -10.71
C VAL A 17 -4.80 0.61 -10.81
N CYS A 18 -5.96 0.86 -10.20
CA CYS A 18 -7.12 -0.03 -10.21
C CYS A 18 -8.38 0.74 -10.60
N ASN A 19 -9.44 0.05 -11.04
CA ASN A 19 -10.66 0.71 -11.50
C ASN A 19 -11.55 1.13 -10.32
N THR A 20 -11.49 0.38 -9.22
CA THR A 20 -12.29 0.62 -8.02
C THR A 20 -11.44 0.69 -6.76
N LEU A 21 -11.99 1.34 -5.73
CA LEU A 21 -11.37 1.38 -4.41
C LEU A 21 -11.24 -0.03 -3.81
N ASP A 22 -12.25 -0.88 -3.99
CA ASP A 22 -12.23 -2.27 -3.49
C ASP A 22 -11.13 -3.09 -4.16
N GLU A 23 -10.96 -2.97 -5.48
CA GLU A 23 -9.85 -3.60 -6.20
C GLU A 23 -8.49 -3.11 -5.67
N ALA A 24 -8.35 -1.80 -5.43
CA ALA A 24 -7.13 -1.23 -4.88
C ALA A 24 -6.81 -1.75 -3.47
N ILE A 25 -7.82 -1.87 -2.61
CA ILE A 25 -7.67 -2.43 -1.26
C ILE A 25 -7.29 -3.92 -1.33
N GLN A 26 -7.97 -4.69 -2.19
CA GLN A 26 -7.66 -6.12 -2.37
C GLN A 26 -6.25 -6.31 -2.91
N ARG A 27 -5.82 -5.51 -3.89
CA ARG A 27 -4.44 -5.53 -4.39
C ARG A 27 -3.45 -5.21 -3.28
N ALA A 28 -3.66 -4.13 -2.53
CA ALA A 28 -2.77 -3.72 -1.46
C ALA A 28 -2.61 -4.81 -0.38
N LYS A 29 -3.69 -5.50 -0.03
CA LYS A 29 -3.68 -6.57 0.97
C LYS A 29 -3.08 -7.89 0.45
N ASN A 30 -3.43 -8.30 -0.77
CA ASN A 30 -3.06 -9.62 -1.31
C ASN A 30 -1.70 -9.62 -2.02
N ILE A 31 -1.23 -8.47 -2.51
CA ILE A 31 0.03 -8.38 -3.26
C ILE A 31 1.04 -7.57 -2.44
N SER A 32 0.76 -6.30 -2.19
CA SER A 32 1.76 -5.41 -1.62
C SER A 32 2.12 -5.75 -0.17
N ALA A 33 1.13 -5.93 0.71
CA ALA A 33 1.36 -6.26 2.11
C ALA A 33 2.00 -7.65 2.28
N LEU A 34 1.58 -8.62 1.47
CA LEU A 34 2.11 -9.99 1.46
C LEU A 34 3.61 -10.01 1.12
N LEU A 35 3.96 -9.40 -0.02
CA LEU A 35 5.34 -9.35 -0.49
C LEU A 35 6.21 -8.49 0.43
N ASN A 36 5.65 -7.43 1.03
CA ASN A 36 6.37 -6.64 2.02
C ASN A 36 6.63 -7.41 3.32
N ALA A 37 5.64 -8.16 3.83
CA ALA A 37 5.82 -9.00 5.02
C ALA A 37 6.95 -10.00 4.80
N LYS A 38 6.90 -10.73 3.68
CA LYS A 38 7.95 -11.69 3.29
C LYS A 38 9.32 -11.01 3.16
N ARG A 39 9.41 -9.87 2.49
CA ARG A 39 10.67 -9.11 2.34
C ARG A 39 11.23 -8.63 3.68
N ALA A 40 10.36 -8.24 4.60
CA ALA A 40 10.75 -7.73 5.92
C ALA A 40 10.96 -8.83 6.97
N GLY A 41 10.82 -10.11 6.61
CA GLY A 41 11.04 -11.25 7.51
C GLY A 41 9.88 -11.53 8.48
N TYR A 42 8.70 -10.95 8.26
CA TYR A 42 7.50 -11.27 9.03
C TYR A 42 6.79 -12.48 8.40
N ASN A 43 6.19 -13.34 9.24
CA ASN A 43 5.47 -14.53 8.81
C ASN A 43 4.02 -14.58 9.31
N PRO A 44 3.18 -13.56 9.06
CA PRO A 44 1.77 -13.66 9.36
C PRO A 44 1.11 -14.77 8.51
N PRO A 45 -0.01 -15.35 8.95
CA PRO A 45 -0.67 -16.47 8.26
C PRO A 45 -0.96 -16.22 6.77
N CYS A 46 -1.16 -14.96 6.37
CA CYS A 46 -1.38 -14.60 4.98
C CYS A 46 -0.19 -14.92 4.07
N VAL A 47 1.06 -14.85 4.56
CA VAL A 47 2.29 -15.16 3.79
C VAL A 47 2.31 -16.63 3.38
N GLU A 48 2.03 -17.54 4.30
CA GLU A 48 1.98 -18.98 4.02
C GLU A 48 0.81 -19.32 3.10
N LEU A 49 -0.37 -18.73 3.34
CA LEU A 49 -1.57 -18.98 2.56
C LEU A 49 -1.57 -18.27 1.18
N SER A 50 -0.57 -17.43 0.90
CA SER A 50 -0.47 -16.60 -0.31
C SER A 50 -1.73 -15.77 -0.61
N LYS A 51 -2.50 -15.43 0.43
CA LYS A 51 -3.75 -14.68 0.35
C LYS A 51 -4.02 -13.97 1.66
N CYS A 52 -4.57 -12.77 1.59
CA CYS A 52 -5.03 -12.05 2.77
C CYS A 52 -6.22 -12.78 3.42
N VAL A 53 -6.07 -13.09 4.71
CA VAL A 53 -7.12 -13.70 5.56
C VAL A 53 -7.62 -12.76 6.65
N ASP A 54 -7.32 -11.46 6.54
CA ASP A 54 -7.55 -10.45 7.58
C ASP A 54 -7.06 -10.92 8.97
N CYS A 55 -5.83 -11.45 8.98
CA CYS A 55 -5.20 -11.98 10.18
C CYS A 55 -5.11 -10.91 11.29
N LYS A 56 -5.24 -11.34 12.55
CA LYS A 56 -5.07 -10.51 13.74
C LYS A 56 -3.94 -11.05 14.61
N THR A 57 -2.77 -11.24 13.99
CA THR A 57 -1.55 -11.68 14.68
C THR A 57 -0.66 -10.50 15.02
N ASP A 58 0.22 -10.69 15.98
CA ASP A 58 1.34 -9.78 16.31
C ASP A 58 2.27 -9.54 15.11
N GLN A 59 2.36 -10.51 14.19
CA GLN A 59 3.15 -10.41 12.96
C GLN A 59 2.43 -9.72 11.78
N ARG A 60 1.21 -9.20 11.96
CA ARG A 60 0.49 -8.47 10.90
C ARG A 60 1.26 -7.20 10.51
N VAL A 61 1.48 -6.98 9.22
CA VAL A 61 2.15 -5.75 8.74
C VAL A 61 1.18 -4.67 8.24
N CYS A 62 -0.07 -5.05 7.93
CA CYS A 62 -1.09 -4.18 7.34
C CYS A 62 -2.17 -3.77 8.35
N PHE A 63 -1.77 -3.22 9.50
CA PHE A 63 -2.70 -2.77 10.55
C PHE A 63 -3.54 -1.55 10.12
N ASN A 64 -2.95 -0.65 9.35
CA ASN A 64 -3.60 0.59 8.94
C ASN A 64 -3.92 0.55 7.45
N LEU A 65 -5.17 0.84 7.11
CA LEU A 65 -5.58 1.21 5.75
C LEU A 65 -5.81 2.71 5.73
N VAL A 66 -5.18 3.40 4.78
CA VAL A 66 -5.32 4.85 4.61
C VAL A 66 -5.89 5.12 3.24
N ILE A 67 -6.99 5.88 3.21
CA ILE A 67 -7.59 6.42 1.99
C ILE A 67 -7.38 7.93 2.03
N LEU A 68 -6.75 8.48 0.99
CA LEU A 68 -6.51 9.91 0.85
C LEU A 68 -7.51 10.49 -0.14
N GLU A 69 -8.52 11.20 0.34
CA GLU A 69 -9.51 11.87 -0.52
C GLU A 69 -9.04 13.24 -1.03
N GLY A 70 -8.06 13.85 -0.36
CA GLY A 70 -7.54 15.15 -0.77
C GLY A 70 -6.38 15.65 0.10
N GLN A 71 -5.86 16.80 -0.28
CA GLN A 71 -4.84 17.53 0.48
C GLN A 71 -5.21 19.02 0.55
N TYR A 72 -5.38 19.53 1.77
CA TYR A 72 -5.74 20.92 2.01
C TYR A 72 -4.61 21.90 1.65
N VAL A 73 -3.37 21.55 1.97
CA VAL A 73 -2.21 22.41 1.69
C VAL A 73 -1.84 22.31 0.20
N LYS A 74 -2.08 23.39 -0.54
CA LYS A 74 -1.75 23.46 -1.97
C LYS A 74 -0.29 23.11 -2.23
N ASN A 75 -0.03 22.33 -3.27
CA ASN A 75 1.31 21.90 -3.73
C ASN A 75 2.14 21.03 -2.75
N ARG A 76 1.58 20.64 -1.59
CA ARG A 76 2.28 19.78 -0.63
C ARG A 76 2.54 18.37 -1.15
N MET A 77 1.52 17.74 -1.75
CA MET A 77 1.57 16.37 -2.22
C MET A 77 1.71 16.31 -3.74
N LYS A 78 2.72 15.58 -4.22
CA LYS A 78 3.04 15.42 -5.65
C LYS A 78 3.09 13.94 -5.97
N ILE A 79 2.28 13.50 -6.94
CA ILE A 79 2.20 12.11 -7.36
C ILE A 79 2.84 11.98 -8.74
N PHE A 80 3.85 11.10 -8.83
CA PHE A 80 4.51 10.74 -10.07
C PHE A 80 4.11 9.33 -10.46
N LEU A 81 3.33 9.22 -11.54
CA LEU A 81 2.94 7.94 -12.13
C LEU A 81 3.98 7.52 -13.17
N ILE A 82 4.65 6.42 -12.91
CA ILE A 82 5.66 5.85 -13.79
C ILE A 82 5.01 4.77 -14.65
N ARG A 83 5.26 4.80 -15.97
CA ARG A 83 4.69 3.85 -16.94
C ARG A 83 5.40 2.48 -16.92
N GLU A 84 5.79 2.02 -15.75
CA GLU A 84 6.52 0.77 -15.52
C GLU A 84 5.93 0.03 -14.30
N ASP A 85 6.16 -1.28 -14.26
CA ASP A 85 5.75 -2.13 -13.15
C ASP A 85 6.82 -2.08 -12.06
N LEU A 86 6.60 -1.22 -11.06
CA LEU A 86 7.57 -0.95 -10.00
C LEU A 86 7.04 -1.42 -8.64
N GLY A 87 7.93 -1.97 -7.80
CA GLY A 87 7.60 -2.52 -6.49
C GLY A 87 6.58 -3.66 -6.56
N PHE A 88 5.93 -3.95 -5.44
CA PHE A 88 4.90 -4.98 -5.31
C PHE A 88 3.52 -4.39 -5.03
#